data_AF-A0A3L6R616-F1
#
_entry.id   AF-A0A3L6R616-F1
#
_cell.length_a   1.000
_cell.length_b   1.000
_cell.length_c   1.000
_cell.angle_alpha   90.00
_cell.angle_beta   90.00
_cell.angle_gamma   90.00
#
_symmetry.space_group_name_H-M   'P 1'
#
loop_
_entity.id
_entity.type
_entity.pdbx_description
1 polymer ?
#
loop_
_entity_poly.entity_id
_entity_poly.type
_entity_poly.pdbx_seq_one_letter_code
_entity_poly.pdbx_strand_id
1 'polypeptide(L)'
;MMICISSCGFSRSSIFHHHIGETRDHMLCLNRVCIKPDDNTGLCTLLVSGYLRAHNLSVNQLVYVSGAGDFQLSQIDVLKDPCPLNERKSSDVMETEDNGIQIVNTFVPDSSNQEPLLVENVPDPLAGEQTWPTEEDMEEANINNKQKKMVKRKLPRGTSEYQAAWIVDDTDDEDKDSDNDNQAGSGMVIDEQGHADQGSDGSDIDAVSHFTEKFDEETVGDTEMADEENLTKEQIEAEIKKIKEANAEDEEFPDEVETPLDVPAKKRFAKYRGLKSFRTSSWDPKESLPPDYARIFAFDNFTRTQKHVLAKIAKLDGETKDCALVGSYVRLHVTNIPTDVASKLCDPSRRIPVVVSGLLQHESKMSVLHFSIKKHDSYEAPIKSKEPLIFNVGFRQFTARPLFSSDNINCNKHKMERFLHHGRFSVASVYAPICFPPLPLIVLKNRDGEQPAIAAVGSLKSVDPDRIILKKIVLTGYPQRVSKLKAIVRYMFHNPEDVKWFKPVELWTKHGRRGRIKETVGTHGVL
;
A
#
# COMPACT_ATOMS: atom_id res chain seq x y z
N MET A 1 24.34 13.01 -42.14
CA MET A 1 23.69 14.08 -41.35
C MET A 1 22.31 14.45 -41.90
N MET A 2 22.18 14.89 -43.16
CA MET A 2 20.85 15.20 -43.77
C MET A 2 19.85 14.03 -43.77
N ILE A 3 20.31 12.80 -44.04
CA ILE A 3 19.45 11.61 -43.99
C ILE A 3 18.97 11.32 -42.57
N CYS A 4 19.81 11.54 -41.55
CA CYS A 4 19.45 11.37 -40.15
C CYS A 4 18.47 12.46 -39.67
N ILE A 5 18.65 13.70 -40.12
CA ILE A 5 17.74 14.82 -39.82
C ILE A 5 16.39 14.60 -40.49
N SER A 6 16.38 14.20 -41.78
CA SER A 6 15.16 13.82 -42.50
C SER A 6 14.49 12.62 -41.83
N SER A 7 15.26 11.60 -41.43
CA SER A 7 14.72 10.46 -40.70
C SER A 7 14.12 10.85 -39.37
N CYS A 8 14.70 11.79 -38.60
CA CYS A 8 14.07 12.31 -37.37
C CYS A 8 12.83 13.17 -37.65
N GLY A 9 12.82 13.93 -38.74
CA GLY A 9 11.68 14.78 -39.12
C GLY A 9 10.48 13.99 -39.63
N PHE A 10 10.71 12.83 -40.27
CA PHE A 10 9.67 11.97 -40.85
C PHE A 10 9.42 10.66 -40.08
N SER A 11 10.24 10.32 -39.07
CA SER A 11 9.99 9.14 -38.26
C SER A 11 8.73 9.33 -37.43
N ARG A 12 7.81 8.35 -37.52
CA ARG A 12 6.79 8.18 -36.48
C ARG A 12 7.50 7.87 -35.17
N SER A 13 7.35 8.76 -34.19
CA SER A 13 7.86 8.55 -32.84
C SER A 13 7.31 7.25 -32.26
N SER A 14 8.17 6.47 -31.60
CA SER A 14 7.78 5.18 -31.01
C SER A 14 6.78 5.36 -29.86
N ILE A 15 5.82 4.42 -29.78
CA ILE A 15 4.64 4.42 -28.90
C ILE A 15 4.97 4.42 -27.39
N PHE A 16 6.24 4.27 -27.00
CA PHE A 16 6.65 4.38 -25.60
C PHE A 16 6.47 5.79 -25.03
N HIS A 17 6.66 6.83 -25.84
CA HIS A 17 6.28 8.20 -25.48
C HIS A 17 4.75 8.41 -25.51
N HIS A 18 3.99 7.49 -26.13
CA HIS A 18 2.56 7.66 -26.31
C HIS A 18 1.75 7.32 -25.04
N HIS A 19 2.01 6.24 -24.29
CA HIS A 19 1.11 5.92 -23.16
C HIS A 19 1.24 6.78 -21.89
N ILE A 20 2.46 7.10 -21.43
CA ILE A 20 2.64 7.99 -20.26
C ILE A 20 2.60 9.46 -20.71
N GLY A 21 3.15 9.73 -21.89
CA GLY A 21 3.21 11.07 -22.45
C GLY A 21 1.90 11.56 -23.08
N GLU A 22 1.00 10.71 -23.60
CA GLU A 22 -0.35 11.11 -24.06
C GLU A 22 -1.44 10.93 -23.01
N THR A 23 -1.11 10.51 -21.79
CA THR A 23 -2.10 10.53 -20.69
C THR A 23 -1.86 11.68 -19.73
N ARG A 24 -0.71 12.37 -19.85
CA ARG A 24 -0.27 13.42 -18.94
C ARG A 24 0.34 14.61 -19.65
N ASP A 25 -0.10 15.77 -19.21
CA ASP A 25 0.49 17.07 -19.43
C ASP A 25 1.92 17.06 -18.90
N HIS A 26 2.89 17.24 -19.78
CA HIS A 26 4.27 17.41 -19.35
C HIS A 26 4.91 18.56 -20.13
N MET A 27 5.48 19.49 -19.39
CA MET A 27 6.28 20.58 -19.91
C MET A 27 7.75 20.20 -19.82
N LEU A 28 8.40 20.18 -20.98
CA LEU A 28 9.86 20.14 -21.03
C LEU A 28 10.36 21.57 -20.88
N CYS A 29 11.02 21.85 -19.77
CA CYS A 29 11.59 23.17 -19.50
C CYS A 29 12.96 23.21 -20.14
N LEU A 30 13.07 23.96 -21.24
CA LEU A 30 14.27 23.91 -22.06
C LEU A 30 15.31 24.94 -21.64
N ASN A 31 14.92 26.13 -21.15
CA ASN A 31 15.82 27.28 -21.27
C ASN A 31 16.10 28.10 -20.00
N ARG A 32 15.12 28.39 -19.11
CA ARG A 32 15.40 29.25 -17.94
C ARG A 32 14.56 28.90 -16.72
N VAL A 33 15.24 28.62 -15.61
CA VAL A 33 14.74 28.63 -14.25
C VAL A 33 15.22 29.94 -13.60
N CYS A 34 14.30 30.79 -13.16
CA CYS A 34 14.65 32.02 -12.44
C CYS A 34 13.98 32.00 -11.07
N ILE A 35 14.70 32.46 -10.04
CA ILE A 35 14.18 32.52 -8.69
C ILE A 35 13.70 33.95 -8.44
N LYS A 36 12.44 34.11 -8.04
CA LYS A 36 11.97 35.32 -7.38
C LYS A 36 11.99 35.03 -5.87
N PRO A 37 12.90 35.65 -5.10
CA PRO A 37 12.89 35.50 -3.65
C PRO A 37 11.65 36.21 -3.09
N ASP A 38 10.93 35.53 -2.20
CA ASP A 38 9.98 36.19 -1.32
C ASP A 38 10.73 36.57 -0.04
N ASP A 39 10.67 37.85 0.33
CA ASP A 39 11.41 38.37 1.47
C ASP A 39 10.90 37.73 2.78
N ASN A 40 11.80 37.01 3.46
CA ASN A 40 11.79 36.60 4.88
C ASN A 40 11.33 35.19 5.32
N THR A 41 10.96 34.25 4.44
CA THR A 41 10.50 32.90 4.89
C THR A 41 11.36 31.71 4.42
N GLY A 42 12.44 31.94 3.66
CA GLY A 42 13.25 30.86 3.07
C GLY A 42 12.54 30.09 1.94
N LEU A 43 11.32 30.52 1.58
CA LEU A 43 10.54 30.07 0.45
C LEU A 43 10.76 31.02 -0.74
N CYS A 44 10.68 30.48 -1.95
CA CYS A 44 10.84 31.24 -3.17
C CYS A 44 9.82 30.82 -4.22
N THR A 45 9.54 31.76 -5.14
CA THR A 45 8.72 31.49 -6.31
C THR A 45 9.63 31.14 -7.48
N LEU A 46 9.47 29.93 -8.02
CA LEU A 46 10.25 29.43 -9.14
C LEU A 46 9.57 29.80 -10.45
N LEU A 47 10.29 30.50 -11.32
CA LEU A 47 9.85 30.83 -12.66
C LEU A 47 10.45 29.84 -13.64
N VAL A 48 9.60 29.00 -14.21
CA VAL A 48 10.04 27.96 -15.14
C VAL A 48 9.49 28.26 -16.53
N SER A 49 10.36 28.40 -17.52
CA SER A 49 9.98 28.70 -18.90
C SER A 49 10.25 27.52 -19.84
N GLY A 50 9.25 27.14 -20.63
CA GLY A 50 9.30 25.95 -21.46
C GLY A 50 8.16 25.88 -22.48
N TYR A 51 8.17 24.83 -23.30
CA TYR A 51 7.08 24.55 -24.23
C TYR A 51 6.18 23.47 -23.63
N LEU A 52 4.86 23.72 -23.65
CA LEU A 52 3.87 22.74 -23.26
C LEU A 52 3.78 21.62 -24.29
N ARG A 53 3.76 20.37 -23.83
CA ARG A 53 3.60 19.17 -24.67
C ARG A 53 2.50 18.28 -24.10
N ALA A 54 1.94 17.45 -24.99
CA ALA A 54 0.85 16.50 -24.76
C ALA A 54 -0.56 17.08 -24.58
N HIS A 55 -0.81 17.79 -23.48
CA HIS A 55 -2.16 18.21 -23.07
C HIS A 55 -2.19 19.67 -22.57
N ASN A 56 -3.39 20.21 -22.45
CA ASN A 56 -3.63 21.58 -22.02
C ASN A 56 -3.51 21.74 -20.51
N LEU A 57 -2.54 22.54 -20.07
CA LEU A 57 -2.26 22.75 -18.65
C LEU A 57 -3.26 23.75 -18.04
N SER A 58 -3.94 23.35 -16.97
CA SER A 58 -4.79 24.23 -16.17
C SER A 58 -4.02 24.85 -15.00
N VAL A 59 -4.32 26.11 -14.66
CA VAL A 59 -3.71 26.81 -13.51
C VAL A 59 -4.15 26.22 -12.17
N ASN A 60 -5.33 25.61 -12.12
CA ASN A 60 -5.93 25.08 -10.90
C ASN A 60 -5.35 23.72 -10.47
N GLN A 61 -4.63 23.06 -11.37
CA GLN A 61 -3.99 21.76 -11.13
C GLN A 61 -2.68 21.92 -10.35
N LEU A 62 -2.34 20.87 -9.61
CA LEU A 62 -1.02 20.75 -8.99
C LEU A 62 0.03 20.38 -10.03
N VAL A 63 1.27 20.71 -9.72
CA VAL A 63 2.41 20.50 -10.61
C VAL A 63 3.53 19.80 -9.87
N TYR A 64 4.10 18.78 -10.51
CA TYR A 64 5.30 18.10 -10.02
C TYR A 64 6.53 18.60 -10.76
N VAL A 65 7.52 19.07 -9.99
CA VAL A 65 8.83 19.49 -10.49
C VAL A 65 9.83 18.39 -10.19
N SER A 66 10.46 17.82 -11.23
CA SER A 66 11.45 16.76 -11.07
C SER A 66 12.60 17.19 -10.15
N GLY A 67 12.75 16.49 -9.02
CA GLY A 67 13.78 16.77 -8.02
C GLY A 67 13.38 17.74 -6.90
N ALA A 68 12.20 18.36 -6.97
CA ALA A 68 11.68 19.23 -5.92
C ALA A 68 10.40 18.73 -5.26
N GLY A 69 9.52 18.03 -5.99
CA GLY A 69 8.27 17.50 -5.45
C GLY A 69 7.02 18.19 -6.03
N ASP A 70 5.94 18.17 -5.26
CA ASP A 70 4.60 18.64 -5.64
C ASP A 70 4.37 20.06 -5.14
N PHE A 71 3.92 20.95 -6.03
CA PHE A 71 3.67 22.35 -5.72
C PHE A 71 2.41 22.87 -6.40
N GLN A 72 1.93 24.01 -5.91
CA GLN A 72 0.84 24.77 -6.50
C GLN A 72 1.36 25.83 -7.48
N LEU A 73 0.57 26.12 -8.50
CA LEU A 73 0.81 27.24 -9.41
C LEU A 73 0.15 28.50 -8.88
N SER A 74 0.86 29.63 -8.99
CA SER A 74 0.30 30.96 -8.74
C SER A 74 -0.13 31.66 -10.02
N GLN A 75 0.55 31.42 -11.14
CA GLN A 75 0.29 32.12 -12.39
C GLN A 75 0.91 31.36 -13.56
N ILE A 76 0.23 31.40 -14.71
CA ILE A 76 0.73 30.90 -15.99
C ILE A 76 0.78 32.08 -16.98
N ASP A 77 1.98 32.43 -17.44
CA ASP A 77 2.16 33.43 -18.49
C ASP A 77 2.47 32.74 -19.82
N VAL A 78 1.62 32.92 -20.83
CA VAL A 78 1.93 32.54 -22.21
C VAL A 78 2.80 33.62 -22.81
N LEU A 79 4.01 33.25 -23.21
CA LEU A 79 5.02 34.12 -23.77
C LEU A 79 5.08 33.99 -25.30
N LYS A 80 5.58 35.02 -25.97
CA LYS A 80 5.92 34.92 -27.40
C LYS A 80 7.05 33.90 -27.57
N ASP A 81 6.92 33.05 -28.58
CA ASP A 81 7.91 32.02 -28.92
C ASP A 81 9.29 32.67 -29.19
N PRO A 82 10.35 32.28 -28.46
CA PRO A 82 11.71 32.76 -28.71
C PRO A 82 12.28 32.31 -30.06
N CYS A 83 11.78 31.20 -30.63
CA CYS A 83 12.31 30.61 -31.86
C CYS A 83 11.15 30.10 -32.76
N PRO A 84 10.35 30.99 -33.35
CA PRO A 84 9.26 30.59 -34.21
C PRO A 84 9.78 29.93 -35.50
N LEU A 85 9.14 28.83 -35.91
CA LEU A 85 9.48 28.09 -37.13
C LEU A 85 9.36 28.91 -38.43
N ASN A 86 8.52 29.95 -38.42
CA ASN A 86 8.38 30.90 -39.51
C ASN A 86 8.45 32.32 -38.95
N GLU A 87 9.54 33.05 -39.22
CA GLU A 87 9.56 34.50 -39.10
C GLU A 87 8.68 35.09 -40.22
N ARG A 88 7.35 35.10 -40.03
CA ARG A 88 6.50 35.91 -40.88
C ARG A 88 6.84 37.37 -40.56
N LYS A 89 7.51 38.04 -41.50
CA LYS A 89 7.63 39.51 -41.57
C LYS A 89 6.24 40.12 -41.45
N SER A 90 5.81 40.45 -40.23
CA SER A 90 4.68 41.35 -40.01
C SER A 90 5.22 42.77 -40.09
N SER A 91 4.86 43.43 -41.20
CA SER A 91 4.86 44.87 -41.47
C SER A 91 5.10 45.81 -40.27
N ASP A 92 6.09 46.70 -40.46
CA ASP A 92 6.21 48.07 -39.90
C ASP A 92 5.56 48.34 -38.54
N VAL A 93 6.29 48.02 -37.47
CA VAL A 93 6.20 48.74 -36.20
C VAL A 93 7.64 49.05 -35.79
N MET A 94 7.94 50.33 -35.53
CA MET A 94 9.27 50.78 -35.10
C MET A 94 9.77 49.91 -33.94
N GLU A 95 10.90 49.23 -34.15
CA GLU A 95 11.65 48.53 -33.11
C GLU A 95 12.16 49.58 -32.12
N THR A 96 11.47 49.69 -30.99
CA THR A 96 12.13 50.11 -29.76
C THR A 96 12.74 48.84 -29.18
N GLU A 97 14.04 48.91 -28.88
CA GLU A 97 14.81 47.84 -28.24
C GLU A 97 14.25 47.55 -26.85
N ASP A 98 13.18 46.77 -26.78
CA ASP A 98 12.68 46.24 -25.53
C ASP A 98 13.15 44.77 -25.44
N ASN A 99 14.25 44.55 -24.72
CA ASN A 99 14.65 43.24 -24.18
C ASN A 99 13.63 42.74 -23.10
N GLY A 100 12.35 43.05 -23.30
CA GLY A 100 11.24 42.74 -22.42
C GLY A 100 10.56 41.45 -22.87
N ILE A 101 10.36 40.54 -21.92
CA ILE A 101 9.56 39.33 -22.11
C ILE A 101 8.12 39.77 -22.42
N GLN A 102 7.70 39.71 -23.69
CA GLN A 102 6.32 40.05 -24.10
C GLN A 102 5.38 38.90 -23.70
N ILE A 103 4.52 39.19 -22.72
CA ILE A 103 3.47 38.28 -22.22
C ILE A 103 2.25 38.44 -23.12
N VAL A 104 1.82 37.35 -23.74
CA VAL A 104 0.66 37.30 -24.65
C VAL A 104 -0.63 37.17 -23.85
N ASN A 105 -0.68 36.20 -22.94
CA ASN A 105 -1.83 35.94 -22.06
C ASN A 105 -1.31 35.56 -20.67
N THR A 106 -2.06 35.93 -19.63
CA THR A 106 -1.79 35.54 -18.25
C THR A 106 -3.02 34.86 -17.69
N PHE A 107 -2.85 33.68 -17.10
CA PHE A 107 -3.88 32.95 -16.39
C PHE A 107 -3.54 32.91 -14.89
N VAL A 108 -4.53 33.22 -14.06
CA VAL A 108 -4.43 33.27 -12.59
C VAL A 108 -5.40 32.20 -12.04
N PRO A 109 -5.04 31.46 -10.97
CA PRO A 109 -5.89 30.43 -10.43
C PRO A 109 -7.16 31.02 -9.83
N ASP A 110 -8.26 30.30 -9.99
CA ASP A 110 -9.52 30.62 -9.31
C ASP A 110 -9.49 30.06 -7.90
N SER A 111 -9.62 30.93 -6.90
CA SER A 111 -9.56 30.54 -5.47
C SER A 111 -10.58 29.46 -5.06
N SER A 112 -11.68 29.28 -5.80
CA SER A 112 -12.71 28.27 -5.50
C SER A 112 -12.45 26.90 -6.14
N ASN A 113 -11.70 26.85 -7.26
CA ASN A 113 -11.46 25.62 -8.03
C ASN A 113 -10.03 25.09 -7.85
N GLN A 114 -9.17 25.84 -7.18
CA GLN A 114 -7.78 25.46 -6.95
C GLN A 114 -7.68 24.22 -6.06
N GLU A 115 -6.96 23.21 -6.54
CA GLU A 115 -6.78 21.97 -5.76
C GLU A 115 -5.83 22.22 -4.57
N PRO A 116 -6.23 21.86 -3.33
CA PRO A 116 -5.38 22.05 -2.17
C PRO A 116 -4.22 21.04 -2.18
N LEU A 117 -3.02 21.50 -1.80
CA LEU A 117 -1.86 20.64 -1.60
C LEU A 117 -2.01 19.84 -0.29
N LEU A 118 -2.76 18.75 -0.35
CA LEU A 118 -2.93 17.81 0.77
C LEU A 118 -2.23 16.50 0.45
N VAL A 119 -1.14 16.22 1.17
CA VAL A 119 -0.33 15.01 1.02
C VAL A 119 -0.80 13.90 1.97
N GLU A 120 -0.95 14.22 3.24
CA GLU A 120 -1.44 13.31 4.29
C GLU A 120 -2.84 13.71 4.76
N ASN A 121 -3.65 12.71 5.12
CA ASN A 121 -4.91 12.93 5.80
C ASN A 121 -4.64 13.24 7.28
N VAL A 122 -5.34 14.22 7.83
CA VAL A 122 -5.29 14.49 9.28
C VAL A 122 -6.08 13.36 9.95
N PRO A 123 -5.43 12.49 10.75
CA PRO A 123 -6.14 11.39 11.40
C PRO A 123 -7.12 11.98 12.42
N ASP A 124 -8.36 11.53 12.39
CA ASP A 124 -9.32 11.87 13.44
C ASP A 124 -8.99 11.05 14.70
N PRO A 125 -8.56 11.70 15.81
CA PRO A 125 -8.22 11.00 17.04
C PRO A 125 -9.41 10.25 17.65
N LEU A 126 -10.65 10.63 17.32
CA LEU A 126 -11.87 10.04 17.89
C LEU A 126 -12.40 8.83 17.10
N ALA A 127 -11.90 8.58 15.88
CA ALA A 127 -12.40 7.50 15.02
C ALA A 127 -12.08 6.08 15.53
N GLY A 128 -11.14 5.96 16.48
CA GLY A 128 -10.82 4.70 17.17
C GLY A 128 -11.56 4.51 18.50
N GLU A 129 -12.32 5.51 18.95
CA GLU A 129 -13.15 5.38 20.15
C GLU A 129 -14.47 4.70 19.77
N GLN A 130 -14.93 3.80 20.64
CA GLN A 130 -16.18 3.09 20.44
C GLN A 130 -17.35 4.07 20.54
N THR A 131 -17.66 4.74 19.44
CA THR A 131 -18.84 5.60 19.32
C THR A 131 -20.08 4.74 19.40
N TRP A 132 -21.07 5.23 20.13
CA TRP A 132 -22.41 4.64 20.16
C TRP A 132 -22.92 4.47 18.72
N PRO A 133 -23.59 3.35 18.37
CA PRO A 133 -24.07 3.13 17.01
C PRO A 133 -24.84 4.33 16.50
N THR A 134 -24.46 4.78 15.31
CA THR A 134 -25.06 5.93 14.63
C THR A 134 -26.54 5.65 14.35
N GLU A 135 -27.35 6.71 14.21
CA GLU A 135 -28.80 6.57 13.96
C GLU A 135 -29.08 5.74 12.69
N GLU A 136 -28.22 5.88 11.68
CA GLU A 136 -28.26 5.09 10.44
C GLU A 136 -27.96 3.59 10.68
N ASP A 137 -27.00 3.25 11.55
CA ASP A 137 -26.68 1.86 11.90
C ASP A 137 -27.81 1.20 12.72
N MET A 138 -28.49 1.97 13.56
CA MET A 138 -29.69 1.52 14.28
C MET A 138 -30.86 1.27 13.32
N GLU A 139 -31.01 2.06 12.27
CA GLU A 139 -32.02 1.86 11.24
C GLU A 139 -31.73 0.59 10.42
N GLU A 140 -30.49 0.36 9.99
CA GLU A 140 -30.11 -0.87 9.28
C GLU A 140 -30.28 -2.13 10.14
N ALA A 141 -29.87 -2.07 11.41
CA ALA A 141 -30.09 -3.15 12.37
C ALA A 141 -31.59 -3.40 12.58
N ASN A 142 -32.41 -2.36 12.67
CA ASN A 142 -33.87 -2.47 12.77
C ASN A 142 -34.50 -3.05 11.51
N ILE A 143 -34.00 -2.73 10.31
CA ILE A 143 -34.44 -3.33 9.05
C ILE A 143 -34.10 -4.82 9.03
N ASN A 144 -32.88 -5.20 9.39
CA ASN A 144 -32.46 -6.60 9.51
C ASN A 144 -33.26 -7.38 10.56
N ASN A 145 -33.57 -6.76 11.70
CA ASN A 145 -34.39 -7.38 12.74
C ASN A 145 -35.86 -7.51 12.32
N LYS A 146 -36.40 -6.55 11.55
CA LYS A 146 -37.73 -6.64 10.94
C LYS A 146 -37.80 -7.75 9.88
N GLN A 147 -36.74 -7.93 9.08
CA GLN A 147 -36.64 -9.05 8.13
C GLN A 147 -36.59 -10.40 8.85
N LYS A 148 -35.81 -10.54 9.94
CA LYS A 148 -35.81 -11.77 10.77
C LYS A 148 -37.16 -12.03 11.45
N LYS A 149 -37.90 -11.00 11.86
CA LYS A 149 -39.25 -11.12 12.44
C LYS A 149 -40.34 -11.48 11.42
N MET A 150 -40.11 -11.32 10.11
CA MET A 150 -41.08 -11.70 9.08
C MET A 150 -41.14 -13.22 8.82
N VAL A 151 -40.17 -14.00 9.29
CA VAL A 151 -40.24 -15.47 9.31
C VAL A 151 -41.10 -15.92 10.49
N LYS A 152 -42.43 -15.94 10.31
CA LYS A 152 -43.36 -16.36 11.36
C LYS A 152 -43.32 -17.89 11.53
N ARG A 153 -42.83 -18.34 12.69
CA ARG A 153 -42.93 -19.75 13.14
C ARG A 153 -44.39 -20.15 13.31
N LYS A 154 -44.80 -21.30 12.77
CA LYS A 154 -46.13 -21.87 13.00
C LYS A 154 -46.13 -22.61 14.33
N LEU A 155 -46.60 -21.95 15.39
CA LEU A 155 -46.86 -22.61 16.67
C LEU A 155 -48.25 -23.27 16.67
N PRO A 156 -48.43 -24.43 17.32
CA PRO A 156 -49.74 -25.02 17.52
C PRO A 156 -50.64 -24.11 18.40
N ARG A 157 -51.93 -24.07 18.08
CA ARG A 157 -52.91 -23.20 18.75
C ARG A 157 -53.00 -23.54 20.25
N GLY A 158 -52.78 -22.55 21.10
CA GLY A 158 -52.92 -22.65 22.56
C GLY A 158 -51.62 -22.63 23.37
N THR A 159 -50.47 -22.36 22.74
CA THR A 159 -49.19 -22.21 23.44
C THR A 159 -49.01 -20.81 24.01
N SER A 160 -48.51 -20.70 25.25
CA SER A 160 -48.16 -19.42 25.90
C SER A 160 -46.78 -18.92 25.45
N GLU A 161 -46.53 -17.61 25.51
CA GLU A 161 -45.26 -16.99 25.07
C GLU A 161 -44.02 -17.58 25.76
N TYR A 162 -44.15 -17.98 27.04
CA TYR A 162 -43.05 -18.59 27.79
C TYR A 162 -42.72 -20.01 27.29
N GLN A 163 -43.73 -20.79 26.89
CA GLN A 163 -43.54 -22.15 26.36
C GLN A 163 -42.93 -22.14 24.94
N ALA A 164 -43.18 -21.09 24.16
CA ALA A 164 -42.64 -20.94 22.81
C ALA A 164 -41.11 -20.76 22.76
N ALA A 165 -40.50 -20.29 23.86
CA ALA A 165 -39.07 -20.02 23.94
C ALA A 165 -38.19 -21.28 24.13
N TRP A 166 -38.79 -22.41 24.52
CA TRP A 166 -38.07 -23.65 24.87
C TRP A 166 -38.09 -24.74 23.78
N ILE A 167 -38.86 -24.53 22.70
CA ILE A 167 -38.89 -25.47 21.57
C ILE A 167 -37.69 -25.17 20.66
N VAL A 168 -36.63 -25.95 20.81
CA VAL A 168 -35.47 -25.98 19.90
C VAL A 168 -35.72 -27.10 18.89
N ASP A 169 -35.93 -26.76 17.62
CA ASP A 169 -36.04 -27.76 16.56
C ASP A 169 -34.64 -28.01 15.99
N ASP A 170 -34.07 -29.17 16.30
CA ASP A 170 -32.83 -29.70 15.71
C ASP A 170 -33.16 -30.33 14.35
N THR A 171 -33.40 -29.51 13.32
CA THR A 171 -33.41 -29.96 11.91
C THR A 171 -33.08 -28.81 10.96
N ASP A 172 -31.79 -28.51 10.79
CA ASP A 172 -31.27 -27.93 9.54
C ASP A 172 -30.71 -29.11 8.70
N ASP A 173 -31.61 -29.89 8.12
CA ASP A 173 -31.28 -30.78 7.00
C ASP A 173 -31.95 -30.21 5.74
N GLU A 174 -31.10 -29.64 4.88
CA GLU A 174 -31.45 -29.33 3.50
C GLU A 174 -31.66 -30.66 2.74
N ASP A 175 -32.87 -30.95 2.26
CA ASP A 175 -33.04 -31.81 1.08
C ASP A 175 -34.41 -31.61 0.38
N LYS A 176 -34.37 -31.67 -0.96
CA LYS A 176 -35.46 -31.45 -1.90
C LYS A 176 -36.23 -32.73 -2.22
N ASP A 177 -37.54 -32.56 -2.45
CA ASP A 177 -38.48 -33.32 -3.31
C ASP A 177 -38.63 -34.85 -3.16
N SER A 178 -39.83 -35.32 -2.76
CA SER A 178 -40.76 -36.16 -3.56
C SER A 178 -41.76 -36.95 -2.69
N ASP A 179 -42.91 -37.23 -3.30
CA ASP A 179 -44.15 -37.81 -2.75
C ASP A 179 -44.01 -39.15 -2.00
N ASN A 180 -44.88 -39.42 -1.01
CA ASN A 180 -45.91 -40.49 -1.01
C ASN A 180 -46.40 -40.88 0.41
N ASP A 181 -47.60 -41.45 0.42
CA ASP A 181 -48.57 -41.76 1.48
C ASP A 181 -48.18 -42.64 2.70
N ASN A 182 -48.95 -42.41 3.78
CA ASN A 182 -49.49 -43.35 4.79
C ASN A 182 -48.55 -44.31 5.59
N GLN A 183 -48.62 -44.24 6.92
CA GLN A 183 -49.23 -45.27 7.81
C GLN A 183 -48.56 -45.37 9.20
N ALA A 184 -49.40 -45.19 10.23
CA ALA A 184 -49.42 -45.76 11.59
C ALA A 184 -48.12 -46.16 12.35
N GLY A 185 -48.05 -45.69 13.60
CA GLY A 185 -48.07 -46.61 14.74
C GLY A 185 -46.90 -46.57 15.74
N SER A 186 -47.26 -46.38 17.02
CA SER A 186 -46.58 -46.86 18.23
C SER A 186 -45.26 -46.16 18.62
N GLY A 187 -44.99 -45.72 19.85
CA GLY A 187 -45.64 -45.90 21.14
C GLY A 187 -44.56 -45.94 22.24
N MET A 188 -44.76 -45.18 23.33
CA MET A 188 -44.14 -45.32 24.68
C MET A 188 -42.59 -45.10 24.76
N VAL A 189 -41.96 -44.59 25.82
CA VAL A 189 -42.27 -44.48 27.26
C VAL A 189 -41.37 -43.39 27.88
N ILE A 190 -41.90 -42.78 28.94
CA ILE A 190 -41.25 -41.86 29.88
C ILE A 190 -40.22 -42.60 30.74
N ASP A 191 -39.12 -41.94 31.12
CA ASP A 191 -38.72 -41.99 32.53
C ASP A 191 -38.04 -40.69 32.98
N GLU A 192 -38.70 -40.05 33.95
CA GLU A 192 -38.23 -38.93 34.77
C GLU A 192 -37.32 -39.45 35.89
N GLN A 193 -36.23 -38.73 36.14
CA GLN A 193 -35.77 -38.58 37.51
C GLN A 193 -35.14 -37.19 37.68
N GLY A 194 -35.85 -36.35 38.42
CA GLY A 194 -35.37 -35.06 38.88
C GLY A 194 -34.56 -35.19 40.17
N HIS A 195 -33.73 -34.17 40.41
CA HIS A 195 -33.39 -33.69 41.74
C HIS A 195 -33.05 -32.20 41.68
N ALA A 196 -33.92 -31.42 42.32
CA ALA A 196 -33.70 -30.10 42.91
C ALA A 196 -32.68 -30.23 44.09
N ASP A 197 -31.98 -29.24 44.65
CA ASP A 197 -31.91 -27.78 44.60
C ASP A 197 -30.66 -27.37 45.44
N GLN A 198 -30.30 -26.09 45.36
CA GLN A 198 -29.72 -25.21 46.39
C GLN A 198 -28.41 -24.52 45.99
N GLY A 199 -28.55 -23.21 45.78
CA GLY A 199 -27.47 -22.26 45.61
C GLY A 199 -26.89 -21.74 46.92
N SER A 200 -25.86 -20.92 46.78
CA SER A 200 -25.63 -19.76 47.63
C SER A 200 -24.74 -18.78 46.86
N ASP A 201 -25.20 -17.54 46.89
CA ASP A 201 -24.60 -16.32 46.38
C ASP A 201 -23.39 -15.89 47.25
N GLY A 202 -22.53 -15.06 46.68
CA GLY A 202 -21.31 -14.56 47.32
C GLY A 202 -20.54 -13.60 46.41
N SER A 203 -21.02 -12.36 46.34
CA SER A 203 -20.39 -11.20 45.69
C SER A 203 -19.02 -10.86 46.27
N ASP A 204 -18.08 -10.43 45.42
CA ASP A 204 -17.08 -9.41 45.80
C ASP A 204 -16.62 -8.58 44.59
N ILE A 205 -16.42 -7.30 44.87
CA ILE A 205 -16.32 -6.14 43.99
C ILE A 205 -14.85 -5.69 43.85
N ASP A 206 -14.54 -5.12 42.69
CA ASP A 206 -13.43 -4.22 42.33
C ASP A 206 -11.96 -4.62 42.56
N ALA A 207 -11.23 -4.67 41.45
CA ALA A 207 -9.94 -3.99 41.34
C ALA A 207 -9.64 -3.66 39.86
N VAL A 208 -10.07 -2.47 39.43
CA VAL A 208 -9.57 -1.80 38.23
C VAL A 208 -8.10 -1.45 38.46
N SER A 209 -7.19 -2.29 37.99
CA SER A 209 -5.76 -1.98 37.96
C SER A 209 -5.41 -1.28 36.65
N HIS A 210 -5.30 0.04 36.75
CA HIS A 210 -4.45 0.95 35.98
C HIS A 210 -3.47 0.24 35.02
N PHE A 211 -3.78 0.25 33.72
CA PHE A 211 -2.84 -0.08 32.66
C PHE A 211 -1.85 1.09 32.54
N THR A 212 -0.80 1.09 33.37
CA THR A 212 0.38 1.91 33.11
C THR A 212 1.14 1.28 31.96
N GLU A 213 1.21 1.99 30.84
CA GLU A 213 2.09 1.72 29.72
C GLU A 213 3.53 1.59 30.22
N LYS A 214 3.99 0.34 30.34
CA LYS A 214 5.41 0.02 30.30
C LYS A 214 5.76 -0.17 28.83
N PHE A 215 6.32 0.88 28.25
CA PHE A 215 7.24 0.74 27.14
C PHE A 215 8.42 -0.10 27.67
N ASP A 216 8.42 -1.39 27.35
CA ASP A 216 9.61 -2.21 27.50
C ASP A 216 10.48 -1.98 26.26
N GLU A 217 11.34 -0.97 26.42
CA GLU A 217 12.71 -0.95 25.91
C GLU A 217 13.39 -2.30 26.23
N GLU A 218 14.25 -2.76 25.33
CA GLU A 218 14.99 -4.05 25.38
C GLU A 218 14.45 -5.24 24.55
N THR A 219 14.28 -5.00 23.25
CA THR A 219 15.02 -5.77 22.25
C THR A 219 16.29 -4.99 21.85
N VAL A 220 17.26 -4.89 22.76
CA VAL A 220 18.61 -4.45 22.39
C VAL A 220 19.30 -5.64 21.71
N GLY A 221 19.03 -5.72 20.42
CA GLY A 221 19.60 -6.65 19.48
C GLY A 221 19.15 -6.38 18.04
N ASP A 222 18.66 -5.18 17.74
CA ASP A 222 18.64 -4.57 16.39
C ASP A 222 18.10 -3.11 16.44
N THR A 223 18.63 -2.30 17.36
CA THR A 223 18.31 -0.85 17.43
C THR A 223 19.55 -0.08 17.87
N GLU A 224 20.66 -0.34 17.19
CA GLU A 224 21.67 0.71 17.07
C GLU A 224 21.16 1.67 15.99
N MET A 225 20.72 2.85 16.43
CA MET A 225 20.76 4.04 15.59
C MET A 225 22.24 4.30 15.30
N ALA A 226 22.84 3.50 14.42
CA ALA A 226 24.12 3.83 13.83
C ALA A 226 23.82 4.97 12.86
N ASP A 227 24.25 6.17 13.21
CA ASP A 227 24.36 7.29 12.30
C ASP A 227 24.90 6.76 10.95
N GLU A 228 24.09 6.88 9.89
CA GLU A 228 24.28 6.27 8.57
C GLU A 228 25.56 6.72 7.84
N GLU A 229 26.47 7.45 8.50
CA GLU A 229 27.53 8.18 7.82
C GLU A 229 28.94 7.59 7.96
N ASN A 230 29.22 6.58 8.80
CA ASN A 230 30.58 5.98 8.88
C ASN A 230 30.67 4.51 9.33
N LEU A 231 29.95 3.57 8.70
CA LEU A 231 30.25 2.14 8.85
C LEU A 231 31.60 1.82 8.18
N THR A 232 32.46 1.05 8.84
CA THR A 232 33.75 0.65 8.24
C THR A 232 33.51 -0.32 7.08
N LYS A 233 34.35 -0.28 6.03
CA LYS A 233 34.22 -1.16 4.85
C LYS A 233 34.09 -2.64 5.22
N GLU A 234 34.79 -3.07 6.27
CA GLU A 234 34.78 -4.44 6.77
C GLU A 234 33.45 -4.83 7.40
N GLN A 235 32.76 -3.91 8.08
CA GLN A 235 31.42 -4.14 8.65
C GLN A 235 30.37 -4.28 7.54
N ILE A 236 30.47 -3.44 6.49
CA ILE A 236 29.59 -3.52 5.32
C ILE A 236 29.78 -4.85 4.58
N GLU A 237 31.03 -5.28 4.39
CA GLU A 237 31.33 -6.58 3.78
C GLU A 237 30.81 -7.76 4.60
N ALA A 238 30.95 -7.71 5.93
CA ALA A 238 30.41 -8.73 6.82
C ALA A 238 28.88 -8.76 6.78
N GLU A 239 28.22 -7.61 6.73
CA GLU A 239 26.77 -7.52 6.61
C GLU A 239 26.29 -8.04 5.25
N ILE A 240 26.95 -7.68 4.15
CA ILE A 240 26.66 -8.24 2.82
C ILE A 240 26.81 -9.75 2.81
N LYS A 241 27.85 -10.29 3.46
CA LYS A 241 28.06 -11.74 3.57
C LYS A 241 26.93 -12.40 4.35
N LYS A 242 26.53 -11.80 5.48
CA LYS A 242 25.42 -12.28 6.31
C LYS A 242 24.08 -12.25 5.57
N ILE A 243 23.84 -11.21 4.74
CA ILE A 243 22.65 -11.11 3.89
C ILE A 243 22.67 -12.18 2.80
N LYS A 244 23.83 -12.46 2.19
CA LYS A 244 23.98 -13.54 1.20
C LYS A 244 23.73 -14.91 1.81
N GLU A 245 24.31 -15.19 2.98
CA GLU A 245 24.09 -16.42 3.74
C GLU A 245 22.60 -16.56 4.09
N ALA A 246 21.97 -15.50 4.61
CA ALA A 246 20.54 -15.51 4.93
C ALA A 246 19.63 -15.69 3.70
N ASN A 247 20.02 -15.22 2.52
CA ASN A 247 19.27 -15.47 1.28
C ASN A 247 19.41 -16.94 0.85
N ALA A 248 20.61 -17.52 0.94
CA ALA A 248 20.83 -18.93 0.65
C ALA A 248 20.06 -19.84 1.63
N GLU A 249 20.07 -19.51 2.93
CA GLU A 249 19.29 -20.21 3.94
C GLU A 249 17.78 -20.13 3.68
N ASP A 250 17.25 -18.98 3.24
CA ASP A 250 15.83 -18.82 2.92
C ASP A 250 15.42 -19.59 1.64
N GLU A 251 16.34 -19.71 0.66
CA GLU A 251 16.14 -20.53 -0.53
C GLU A 251 16.10 -22.04 -0.19
N GLU A 252 16.95 -22.49 0.74
CA GLU A 252 16.99 -23.88 1.20
C GLU A 252 15.86 -24.22 2.19
N PHE A 253 15.56 -23.29 3.10
CA PHE A 253 14.65 -23.45 4.25
C PHE A 253 13.69 -22.25 4.39
N PRO A 254 12.63 -22.19 3.55
CA PRO A 254 11.77 -21.01 3.48
C PRO A 254 10.98 -20.79 4.78
N ASP A 255 11.10 -19.58 5.33
CA ASP A 255 10.40 -19.11 6.55
C ASP A 255 10.66 -19.93 7.83
N GLU A 256 11.67 -20.80 7.88
CA GLU A 256 12.00 -21.58 9.08
C GLU A 256 12.59 -20.65 10.15
N VAL A 257 12.06 -20.73 11.38
CA VAL A 257 12.51 -19.91 12.52
C VAL A 257 12.66 -20.80 13.74
N GLU A 258 13.83 -20.74 14.37
CA GLU A 258 14.09 -21.45 15.62
C GLU A 258 13.40 -20.75 16.80
N THR A 259 12.84 -21.53 17.73
CA THR A 259 12.27 -21.02 18.97
C THR A 259 13.39 -20.66 19.96
N PRO A 260 13.43 -19.44 20.50
CA PRO A 260 14.43 -19.10 21.50
C PRO A 260 14.20 -19.89 22.78
N LEU A 261 15.29 -20.17 23.49
CA LEU A 261 15.27 -20.85 24.78
C LEU A 261 14.81 -19.90 25.90
N ASP A 262 15.15 -18.61 25.79
CA ASP A 262 14.99 -17.65 26.88
C ASP A 262 13.56 -17.10 27.00
N VAL A 263 12.86 -16.95 25.88
CA VAL A 263 11.52 -16.34 25.82
C VAL A 263 10.47 -17.40 25.48
N PRO A 264 9.39 -17.54 26.28
CA PRO A 264 8.28 -18.43 25.95
C PRO A 264 7.72 -18.14 24.55
N ALA A 265 7.52 -19.19 23.76
CA ALA A 265 7.07 -19.07 22.37
C ALA A 265 5.69 -18.39 22.27
N LYS A 266 4.81 -18.58 23.27
CA LYS A 266 3.51 -17.88 23.35
C LYS A 266 3.65 -16.36 23.37
N LYS A 267 4.69 -15.83 24.04
CA LYS A 267 4.94 -14.38 24.14
C LYS A 267 5.56 -13.87 22.84
N ARG A 268 6.60 -14.56 22.35
CA ARG A 268 7.28 -14.18 21.09
C ARG A 268 6.32 -14.15 19.90
N PHE A 269 5.41 -15.11 19.83
CA PHE A 269 4.50 -15.27 18.71
C PHE A 269 3.04 -14.90 19.05
N ALA A 270 2.81 -14.06 20.06
CA ALA A 270 1.47 -13.67 20.50
C ALA A 270 0.61 -13.05 19.38
N LYS A 271 1.23 -12.29 18.46
CA LYS A 271 0.56 -11.66 17.31
C LYS A 271 0.28 -12.61 16.14
N TYR A 272 0.76 -13.84 16.20
CA TYR A 272 0.58 -14.82 15.13
C TYR A 272 -0.68 -15.66 15.36
N ARG A 273 -1.33 -16.05 14.26
CA ARG A 273 -2.50 -16.94 14.29
C ARG A 273 -2.32 -18.13 13.37
N GLY A 274 -2.83 -19.28 13.80
CA GLY A 274 -2.84 -20.50 12.99
C GLY A 274 -4.00 -20.47 11.99
N LEU A 275 -3.70 -20.58 10.69
CA LEU A 275 -4.71 -20.73 9.64
C LEU A 275 -4.76 -22.17 9.16
N LYS A 276 -5.97 -22.75 9.08
CA LYS A 276 -6.19 -24.10 8.52
C LYS A 276 -5.78 -24.19 7.04
N SER A 277 -6.05 -23.13 6.27
CA SER A 277 -5.73 -23.07 4.85
C SER A 277 -5.55 -21.62 4.44
N PHE A 278 -4.37 -21.30 3.93
CA PHE A 278 -4.03 -19.93 3.50
C PHE A 278 -5.01 -19.39 2.44
N ARG A 279 -5.51 -20.26 1.55
CA ARG A 279 -6.41 -19.85 0.46
C ARG A 279 -7.84 -19.62 0.93
N THR A 280 -8.38 -20.50 1.77
CA THR A 280 -9.82 -20.53 2.08
C THR A 280 -10.19 -19.83 3.38
N SER A 281 -9.28 -19.69 4.35
CA SER A 281 -9.61 -18.99 5.61
C SER A 281 -9.85 -17.51 5.37
N SER A 282 -10.88 -16.95 6.00
CA SER A 282 -11.11 -15.50 6.00
C SER A 282 -10.04 -14.77 6.83
N TRP A 283 -9.78 -13.53 6.45
CA TRP A 283 -8.93 -12.59 7.17
C TRP A 283 -9.52 -11.20 6.90
N ASP A 284 -9.76 -10.42 7.95
CA ASP A 284 -10.34 -9.08 7.82
C ASP A 284 -9.23 -8.06 7.49
N PRO A 285 -9.32 -7.31 6.38
CA PRO A 285 -8.33 -6.29 6.03
C PRO A 285 -8.17 -5.19 7.07
N LYS A 286 -9.22 -4.87 7.84
CA LYS A 286 -9.23 -3.75 8.80
C LYS A 286 -8.86 -4.18 10.23
N GLU A 287 -8.42 -5.42 10.40
CA GLU A 287 -8.00 -5.97 11.69
C GLU A 287 -6.59 -5.47 12.06
N SER A 288 -6.45 -4.82 13.22
CA SER A 288 -5.15 -4.40 13.80
C SER A 288 -4.29 -3.49 12.89
N LEU A 289 -4.91 -2.45 12.33
CA LEU A 289 -4.20 -1.48 11.48
C LEU A 289 -3.25 -0.58 12.28
N PRO A 290 -2.05 -0.27 11.75
CA PRO A 290 -1.18 0.77 12.31
C PRO A 290 -1.83 2.16 12.29
N PRO A 291 -1.43 3.09 13.18
CA PRO A 291 -1.93 4.46 13.16
C PRO A 291 -1.64 5.18 11.84
N ASP A 292 -0.56 4.81 11.14
CA ASP A 292 -0.21 5.38 9.82
C ASP A 292 -1.29 5.10 8.76
N TYR A 293 -2.06 4.02 8.90
CA TYR A 293 -3.17 3.71 7.99
C TYR A 293 -4.33 4.72 8.11
N ALA A 294 -4.42 5.50 9.19
CA ALA A 294 -5.42 6.57 9.31
C ALA A 294 -5.04 7.82 8.48
N ARG A 295 -3.76 7.97 8.14
CA ARG A 295 -3.24 9.13 7.39
C ARG A 295 -3.33 8.96 5.88
N ILE A 296 -3.54 7.74 5.40
CA ILE A 296 -3.61 7.44 3.97
C ILE A 296 -5.03 7.63 3.43
N PHE A 297 -5.12 7.88 2.14
CA PHE A 297 -6.39 7.93 1.42
C PHE A 297 -6.71 6.56 0.80
N ALA A 298 -7.95 6.12 0.99
CA ALA A 298 -8.51 4.94 0.34
C ALA A 298 -9.49 5.34 -0.76
N PHE A 299 -9.58 4.53 -1.82
CA PHE A 299 -10.59 4.68 -2.86
C PHE A 299 -11.61 3.54 -2.75
N ASP A 300 -12.90 3.84 -2.87
CA ASP A 300 -13.93 2.80 -2.97
C ASP A 300 -13.76 1.97 -4.25
N ASN A 301 -13.49 2.65 -5.37
CA ASN A 301 -13.20 2.00 -6.63
C ASN A 301 -12.19 2.80 -7.44
N PHE A 302 -10.94 2.33 -7.41
CA PHE A 302 -9.83 2.97 -8.09
C PHE A 302 -10.03 3.07 -9.62
N THR A 303 -10.49 1.99 -10.26
CA THR A 303 -10.65 1.94 -11.72
C THR A 303 -11.72 2.90 -12.25
N ARG A 304 -12.80 3.08 -11.49
CA ARG A 304 -13.87 4.04 -11.84
C ARG A 304 -13.37 5.47 -11.72
N THR A 305 -12.66 5.76 -10.63
CA THR A 305 -12.08 7.09 -10.36
C THR A 305 -11.07 7.46 -11.44
N GLN A 306 -10.17 6.54 -11.80
CA GLN A 306 -9.21 6.72 -12.88
C GLN A 306 -9.89 7.08 -14.22
N LYS A 307 -10.92 6.33 -14.63
CA LYS A 307 -11.68 6.62 -15.86
C LYS A 307 -12.33 8.00 -15.82
N HIS A 308 -12.85 8.40 -14.67
CA HIS A 308 -13.47 9.72 -14.50
C HIS A 308 -12.43 10.85 -14.62
N VAL A 309 -11.28 10.70 -13.98
CA VAL A 309 -10.17 11.67 -14.05
C VAL A 309 -9.66 11.82 -15.48
N LEU A 310 -9.40 10.70 -16.18
CA LEU A 310 -8.98 10.73 -17.58
C LEU A 310 -10.03 11.38 -18.50
N ALA A 311 -11.32 11.11 -18.26
CA ALA A 311 -12.40 11.75 -19.02
C ALA A 311 -12.51 13.27 -18.75
N LYS A 312 -12.10 13.74 -17.57
CA LYS A 312 -12.05 15.17 -17.24
C LYS A 312 -10.94 15.89 -18.01
N ILE A 313 -9.77 15.27 -18.17
CA ILE A 313 -8.66 15.80 -18.98
C ILE A 313 -9.11 15.94 -20.44
N ALA A 314 -9.72 14.89 -21.01
CA ALA A 314 -10.21 14.93 -22.38
C ALA A 314 -11.25 16.03 -22.64
N LYS A 315 -11.98 16.45 -21.60
CA LYS A 315 -12.89 17.62 -21.67
C LYS A 315 -12.15 18.94 -21.57
N LEU A 316 -11.15 19.03 -20.68
CA LEU A 316 -10.26 20.19 -20.55
C LEU A 316 -9.53 20.49 -21.87
N ASP A 317 -9.13 19.46 -22.62
CA ASP A 317 -8.54 19.65 -23.95
C ASP A 317 -9.49 20.36 -24.94
N GLY A 318 -10.81 20.25 -24.72
CA GLY A 318 -11.83 20.94 -25.51
C GLY A 318 -12.20 22.35 -25.02
N GLU A 319 -11.88 22.70 -23.78
CA GLU A 319 -12.22 23.98 -23.16
C GLU A 319 -11.03 24.94 -23.17
N THR A 320 -11.24 26.14 -23.70
CA THR A 320 -10.20 27.19 -23.88
C THR A 320 -10.20 28.23 -22.77
N LYS A 321 -11.13 28.14 -21.82
CA LYS A 321 -11.20 29.05 -20.67
C LYS A 321 -10.27 28.48 -19.59
N ASP A 322 -9.24 29.24 -19.24
CA ASP A 322 -8.31 28.97 -18.12
C ASP A 322 -7.25 27.86 -18.33
N CYS A 323 -7.02 27.45 -19.58
CA CYS A 323 -6.00 26.45 -19.93
C CYS A 323 -4.98 26.99 -20.94
N ALA A 324 -3.70 26.69 -20.72
CA ALA A 324 -2.64 26.98 -21.66
C ALA A 324 -2.54 25.87 -22.72
N LEU A 325 -2.56 26.25 -24.00
CA LEU A 325 -2.63 25.32 -25.13
C LEU A 325 -1.29 24.62 -25.40
N VAL A 326 -1.36 23.36 -25.82
CA VAL A 326 -0.21 22.58 -26.29
C VAL A 326 0.56 23.32 -27.39
N GLY A 327 1.90 23.30 -27.30
CA GLY A 327 2.80 23.96 -28.25
C GLY A 327 3.08 25.43 -27.96
N SER A 328 2.38 26.04 -26.99
CA SER A 328 2.66 27.40 -26.55
C SER A 328 3.94 27.47 -25.71
N TYR A 329 4.69 28.57 -25.84
CA TYR A 329 5.79 28.87 -24.93
C TYR A 329 5.25 29.54 -23.68
N VAL A 330 5.48 28.93 -22.51
CA VAL A 330 4.82 29.29 -21.26
C VAL A 330 5.85 29.49 -20.16
N ARG A 331 5.58 30.43 -19.25
CA ARG A 331 6.30 30.66 -18.01
C ARG A 331 5.37 30.39 -16.82
N LEU A 332 5.71 29.36 -16.06
CA LEU A 332 5.00 28.95 -14.85
C LEU A 332 5.61 29.64 -13.63
N HIS A 333 4.75 30.17 -12.75
CA HIS A 333 5.13 30.68 -11.43
C HIS A 333 4.69 29.66 -10.39
N VAL A 334 5.66 28.90 -9.87
CA VAL A 334 5.44 27.85 -8.86
C VAL A 334 5.76 28.42 -7.48
N THR A 335 4.81 28.38 -6.56
CA THR A 335 4.95 28.96 -5.21
C THR A 335 5.49 27.95 -4.20
N ASN A 336 5.99 28.48 -3.06
CA ASN A 336 6.38 27.71 -1.87
C ASN A 336 7.51 26.69 -2.09
N ILE A 337 8.49 27.00 -2.93
CA ILE A 337 9.66 26.12 -3.11
C ILE A 337 10.76 26.52 -2.12
N PRO A 338 11.36 25.57 -1.38
CA PRO A 338 12.53 25.85 -0.54
C PRO A 338 13.71 26.34 -1.37
N THR A 339 14.36 27.42 -0.91
CA THR A 339 15.51 28.04 -1.59
C THR A 339 16.69 27.09 -1.82
N ASP A 340 16.91 26.11 -0.93
CA ASP A 340 17.94 25.07 -1.06
C ASP A 340 17.71 24.13 -2.26
N VAL A 341 16.46 23.87 -2.58
CA VAL A 341 16.08 23.00 -3.70
C VAL A 341 16.14 23.80 -5.00
N ALA A 342 15.64 25.05 -4.97
CA ALA A 342 15.69 25.95 -6.11
C ALA A 342 17.14 26.26 -6.55
N SER A 343 18.07 26.45 -5.62
CA SER A 343 19.49 26.68 -5.94
C SER A 343 20.11 25.47 -6.65
N LYS A 344 19.90 24.26 -6.14
CA LYS A 344 20.36 23.00 -6.77
C LYS A 344 19.81 22.78 -8.18
N LEU A 345 18.57 23.23 -8.44
CA LEU A 345 17.95 23.16 -9.77
C LEU A 345 18.44 24.25 -10.72
N CYS A 346 18.84 25.41 -10.18
CA CYS A 346 19.31 26.56 -10.95
C CYS A 346 20.82 26.50 -11.24
N ASP A 347 21.56 25.61 -10.59
CA ASP A 347 23.02 25.49 -10.74
C ASP A 347 23.43 25.24 -12.21
N PRO A 348 24.06 26.23 -12.88
CA PRO A 348 24.39 26.15 -14.31
C PRO A 348 25.49 25.11 -14.62
N SER A 349 26.22 24.65 -13.60
CA SER A 349 27.21 23.57 -13.70
C SER A 349 26.58 22.18 -13.86
N ARG A 350 25.34 22.00 -13.39
CA ARG A 350 24.58 20.76 -13.54
C ARG A 350 23.57 20.95 -14.67
N ARG A 351 23.95 20.59 -15.91
CA ARG A 351 23.07 20.57 -17.09
C ARG A 351 22.00 19.47 -16.99
N ILE A 352 21.21 19.47 -15.91
CA ILE A 352 20.12 18.53 -15.70
C ILE A 352 18.86 19.19 -16.25
N PRO A 353 18.15 18.58 -17.22
CA PRO A 353 16.91 19.13 -17.71
C PRO A 353 15.85 19.06 -16.60
N VAL A 354 15.25 20.20 -16.28
CA VAL A 354 14.11 20.25 -15.35
C VAL A 354 12.85 19.94 -16.14
N VAL A 355 12.13 18.91 -15.72
CA VAL A 355 10.82 18.56 -16.30
C VAL A 355 9.75 18.91 -15.28
N VAL A 356 8.68 19.51 -15.77
CA VAL A 356 7.54 19.93 -14.96
C VAL A 356 6.30 19.23 -15.51
N SER A 357 5.66 18.41 -14.69
CA SER A 357 4.49 17.61 -15.07
C SER A 357 3.25 18.14 -14.37
N GLY A 358 2.14 18.27 -15.11
CA GLY A 358 0.83 18.46 -14.49
C GLY A 358 0.44 17.19 -13.71
N LEU A 359 -0.13 17.36 -12.52
CA LEU A 359 -0.64 16.28 -11.71
C LEU A 359 -2.14 16.11 -11.92
N LEU A 360 -2.57 14.86 -11.87
CA LEU A 360 -3.99 14.53 -11.96
C LEU A 360 -4.67 14.68 -10.61
N GLN A 361 -6.00 14.75 -10.64
CA GLN A 361 -6.79 14.88 -9.42
C GLN A 361 -6.47 13.73 -8.45
N HIS A 362 -6.17 14.07 -7.20
CA HIS A 362 -5.81 13.13 -6.13
C HIS A 362 -4.42 12.47 -6.23
N GLU A 363 -3.55 12.84 -7.18
CA GLU A 363 -2.18 12.27 -7.25
C GLU A 363 -1.22 12.79 -6.17
N SER A 364 -1.51 13.92 -5.54
CA SER A 364 -0.71 14.44 -4.41
C SER A 364 -0.93 13.66 -3.10
N LYS A 365 -2.06 12.97 -2.99
CA LYS A 365 -2.48 12.25 -1.79
C LYS A 365 -1.68 10.97 -1.61
N MET A 366 -1.34 10.63 -0.37
CA MET A 366 -0.66 9.37 -0.04
C MET A 366 -1.63 8.19 0.04
N SER A 367 -1.20 7.05 -0.49
CA SER A 367 -1.89 5.77 -0.35
C SER A 367 -0.89 4.60 -0.37
N VAL A 368 -1.41 3.37 -0.38
CA VAL A 368 -0.61 2.15 -0.53
C VAL A 368 -0.59 1.73 -2.00
N LEU A 369 0.59 1.81 -2.61
CA LEU A 369 0.78 1.42 -4.01
C LEU A 369 1.36 0.00 -4.09
N HIS A 370 0.85 -0.76 -5.05
CA HIS A 370 1.34 -2.09 -5.36
C HIS A 370 2.00 -2.11 -6.73
N PHE A 371 3.27 -2.49 -6.75
CA PHE A 371 4.07 -2.60 -7.97
C PHE A 371 4.36 -4.05 -8.28
N SER A 372 4.16 -4.46 -9.52
CA SER A 372 4.68 -5.74 -10.04
C SER A 372 6.15 -5.54 -10.37
N ILE A 373 7.05 -6.25 -9.68
CA ILE A 373 8.49 -6.06 -9.78
C ILE A 373 9.17 -7.38 -10.14
N LYS A 374 10.11 -7.30 -11.08
CA LYS A 374 11.04 -8.37 -11.41
C LYS A 374 12.46 -7.87 -11.18
N LYS A 375 13.27 -8.66 -10.49
CA LYS A 375 14.70 -8.40 -10.32
C LYS A 375 15.40 -8.30 -11.69
N HIS A 376 16.26 -7.32 -11.86
CA HIS A 376 16.98 -7.11 -13.11
C HIS A 376 18.10 -8.14 -13.25
N ASP A 377 18.30 -8.71 -14.44
CA ASP A 377 19.23 -9.82 -14.66
C ASP A 377 20.70 -9.43 -14.40
N SER A 378 21.06 -8.15 -14.58
CA SER A 378 22.41 -7.65 -14.25
C SER A 378 22.66 -7.45 -12.76
N TYR A 379 21.63 -7.53 -11.92
CA TYR A 379 21.75 -7.29 -10.48
C TYR A 379 21.74 -8.61 -9.71
N GLU A 380 22.91 -9.10 -9.34
CA GLU A 380 23.03 -10.40 -8.68
C GLU A 380 22.75 -10.34 -7.18
N ALA A 381 23.16 -9.24 -6.52
CA ALA A 381 23.09 -9.12 -5.07
C ALA A 381 21.66 -9.32 -4.51
N PRO A 382 21.51 -9.95 -3.34
CA PRO A 382 20.21 -10.11 -2.70
C PRO A 382 19.60 -8.76 -2.33
N ILE A 383 18.28 -8.66 -2.41
CA ILE A 383 17.51 -7.47 -2.01
C ILE A 383 16.54 -7.92 -0.94
N LYS A 384 16.70 -7.37 0.27
CA LYS A 384 15.87 -7.73 1.42
C LYS A 384 14.60 -6.88 1.42
N SER A 385 13.49 -7.46 1.87
CA SER A 385 12.28 -6.69 2.20
C SER A 385 12.60 -5.64 3.28
N LYS A 386 11.98 -4.47 3.16
CA LYS A 386 12.19 -3.28 4.02
C LYS A 386 13.52 -2.55 3.84
N GLU A 387 14.35 -2.93 2.87
CA GLU A 387 15.55 -2.16 2.51
C GLU A 387 15.16 -0.87 1.78
N PRO A 388 15.82 0.28 2.03
CA PRO A 388 15.52 1.51 1.29
C PRO A 388 15.89 1.36 -0.19
N LEU A 389 14.92 1.61 -1.06
CA LEU A 389 15.08 1.56 -2.51
C LEU A 389 14.51 2.84 -3.13
N ILE A 390 15.12 3.27 -4.23
CA ILE A 390 14.69 4.46 -4.97
C ILE A 390 13.74 4.01 -6.08
N PHE A 391 12.50 4.45 -6.00
CA PHE A 391 11.44 4.13 -6.96
C PHE A 391 11.29 5.29 -7.95
N ASN A 392 11.52 5.00 -9.23
CA ASN A 392 11.25 5.92 -10.34
C ASN A 392 9.97 5.46 -11.04
N VAL A 393 8.85 6.12 -10.72
CA VAL A 393 7.51 5.81 -11.22
C VAL A 393 7.08 6.91 -12.19
N GLY A 394 7.17 6.64 -13.49
CA GLY A 394 6.92 7.67 -14.51
C GLY A 394 7.85 8.88 -14.32
N PHE A 395 7.29 10.01 -13.90
CA PHE A 395 8.04 11.24 -13.61
C PHE A 395 8.45 11.36 -12.12
N ARG A 396 7.80 10.62 -11.22
CA ARG A 396 8.02 10.73 -9.77
C ARG A 396 9.20 9.87 -9.34
N GLN A 397 10.03 10.43 -8.46
CA GLN A 397 11.12 9.72 -7.80
C GLN A 397 10.94 9.84 -6.29
N PHE A 398 10.95 8.71 -5.59
CA PHE A 398 10.91 8.70 -4.13
C PHE A 398 11.70 7.51 -3.57
N THR A 399 12.24 7.68 -2.37
CA THR A 399 12.93 6.61 -1.64
C THR A 399 11.98 5.99 -0.64
N ALA A 400 11.83 4.67 -0.67
CA ALA A 400 10.95 3.98 0.26
C ALA A 400 11.38 2.54 0.52
N ARG A 401 10.85 1.96 1.60
CA ARG A 401 11.15 0.60 2.08
C ARG A 401 10.01 -0.35 1.71
N PRO A 402 10.09 -1.14 0.62
CA PRO A 402 8.97 -1.95 0.17
C PRO A 402 8.82 -3.25 0.97
N LEU A 403 7.59 -3.75 1.01
CA LEU A 403 7.28 -5.12 1.40
C LEU A 403 7.07 -5.97 0.16
N PHE A 404 7.92 -6.99 -0.04
CA PHE A 404 7.74 -7.95 -1.12
C PHE A 404 6.73 -9.02 -0.74
N SER A 405 5.90 -9.41 -1.71
CA SER A 405 4.85 -10.41 -1.54
C SER A 405 4.63 -11.23 -2.80
N SER A 406 4.19 -12.47 -2.62
CA SER A 406 3.84 -13.38 -3.72
C SER A 406 2.56 -12.92 -4.44
N ASP A 407 2.55 -12.92 -5.77
CA ASP A 407 1.35 -12.57 -6.54
C ASP A 407 0.48 -13.81 -6.81
N ASN A 408 -0.60 -13.96 -6.03
CA ASN A 408 -1.58 -15.04 -6.20
C ASN A 408 -2.92 -14.45 -6.61
N ILE A 409 -3.35 -14.67 -7.85
CA ILE A 409 -4.59 -14.08 -8.40
C ILE A 409 -5.84 -14.63 -7.69
N ASN A 410 -5.79 -15.87 -7.21
CA ASN A 410 -6.95 -16.57 -6.67
C ASN A 410 -7.12 -16.41 -5.15
N CYS A 411 -6.40 -15.48 -4.51
CA CYS A 411 -6.36 -15.35 -3.06
C CYS A 411 -6.18 -13.89 -2.65
N ASN A 412 -7.00 -13.43 -1.70
CA ASN A 412 -6.91 -12.07 -1.16
C ASN A 412 -5.72 -11.88 -0.20
N LYS A 413 -5.13 -12.99 0.27
CA LYS A 413 -3.97 -13.00 1.17
C LYS A 413 -2.72 -13.30 0.37
N HIS A 414 -1.68 -12.52 0.61
CA HIS A 414 -0.39 -12.64 -0.06
C HIS A 414 0.69 -13.00 0.95
N LYS A 415 1.51 -14.01 0.64
CA LYS A 415 2.64 -14.37 1.51
C LYS A 415 3.71 -13.29 1.35
N MET A 416 4.22 -12.78 2.46
CA MET A 416 5.39 -11.90 2.48
C MET A 416 6.64 -12.71 2.08
N GLU A 417 7.44 -12.15 1.19
CA GLU A 417 8.75 -12.68 0.82
C GLU A 417 9.84 -11.90 1.57
N ARG A 418 10.84 -12.58 2.13
CA ARG A 418 11.94 -11.94 2.86
C ARG A 418 12.94 -11.30 1.90
N PHE A 419 13.11 -11.89 0.72
CA PHE A 419 14.00 -11.45 -0.33
C PHE A 419 13.28 -11.41 -1.67
N LEU A 420 13.77 -10.56 -2.57
CA LEU A 420 13.33 -10.56 -3.97
C LEU A 420 14.06 -11.66 -4.74
N HIS A 421 13.33 -12.72 -5.09
CA HIS A 421 13.87 -13.84 -5.85
C HIS A 421 14.13 -13.49 -7.32
N HIS A 422 15.20 -14.03 -7.90
CA HIS A 422 15.50 -13.86 -9.32
C HIS A 422 14.51 -14.60 -10.23
N GLY A 423 14.21 -14.02 -11.39
CA GLY A 423 13.39 -14.65 -12.43
C GLY A 423 11.89 -14.74 -12.14
N ARG A 424 11.43 -14.39 -10.94
CA ARG A 424 10.01 -14.37 -10.55
C ARG A 424 9.50 -12.93 -10.48
N PHE A 425 8.20 -12.76 -10.74
CA PHE A 425 7.50 -11.52 -10.46
C PHE A 425 6.97 -11.56 -9.02
N SER A 426 7.35 -10.56 -8.24
CA SER A 426 6.84 -10.34 -6.89
C SER A 426 6.14 -8.98 -6.84
N VAL A 427 5.23 -8.79 -5.88
CA VAL A 427 4.56 -7.51 -5.69
C VAL A 427 5.21 -6.77 -4.54
N ALA A 428 5.72 -5.57 -4.82
CA ALA A 428 6.23 -4.64 -3.83
C ALA A 428 5.12 -3.67 -3.40
N SER A 429 4.87 -3.60 -2.10
CA SER A 429 3.87 -2.70 -1.52
C SER A 429 4.55 -1.62 -0.70
N VAL A 430 4.12 -0.38 -0.89
CA VAL A 430 4.80 0.79 -0.31
C VAL A 430 3.82 1.96 -0.15
N TYR A 431 4.05 2.79 0.87
CA TYR A 431 3.37 4.08 0.99
C TYR A 431 3.99 5.07 0.02
N ALA A 432 3.19 5.60 -0.88
CA ALA A 432 3.64 6.59 -1.86
C ALA A 432 2.48 7.48 -2.32
N PRO A 433 2.76 8.64 -2.93
CA PRO A 433 1.76 9.44 -3.60
C PRO A 433 1.04 8.63 -4.68
N ILE A 434 -0.28 8.79 -4.75
CA ILE A 434 -1.13 8.07 -5.70
C ILE A 434 -0.69 8.40 -7.12
N CYS A 435 -0.59 7.36 -7.94
CA CYS A 435 -0.27 7.49 -9.35
C CYS A 435 -1.29 6.68 -10.15
N PHE A 436 -1.80 7.21 -11.27
CA PHE A 436 -2.71 6.44 -12.13
C PHE A 436 -1.93 5.55 -13.10
N PRO A 437 -2.19 4.21 -13.15
CA PRO A 437 -1.65 3.31 -14.17
C PRO A 437 -2.08 3.71 -15.60
N PRO A 438 -1.42 3.20 -16.65
CA PRO A 438 -0.25 2.33 -16.65
C PRO A 438 1.05 3.11 -16.48
N LEU A 439 1.86 2.77 -15.48
CA LEU A 439 3.17 3.39 -15.27
C LEU A 439 4.26 2.32 -15.14
N PRO A 440 5.34 2.40 -15.93
CA PRO A 440 6.52 1.60 -15.69
C PRO A 440 7.22 2.08 -14.43
N LEU A 441 7.86 1.15 -13.76
CA LEU A 441 8.66 1.37 -12.58
C LEU A 441 10.10 0.93 -12.87
N ILE A 442 11.04 1.77 -12.50
CA ILE A 442 12.46 1.41 -12.40
C ILE A 442 12.85 1.56 -10.93
N VAL A 443 13.42 0.51 -10.35
CA VAL A 443 13.93 0.53 -8.99
C VAL A 443 15.45 0.61 -9.03
N LEU A 444 15.98 1.65 -8.40
CA LEU A 444 17.39 1.84 -8.23
C LEU A 444 17.78 1.54 -6.78
N LYS A 445 18.94 0.92 -6.60
CA LYS A 445 19.56 0.75 -5.29
C LYS A 445 20.82 1.58 -5.24
N ASN A 446 20.91 2.44 -4.23
CA ASN A 446 22.14 3.18 -3.97
C ASN A 446 23.17 2.20 -3.40
N ARG A 447 24.41 2.28 -3.89
CA ARG A 447 25.57 1.64 -3.25
C ARG A 447 26.46 2.77 -2.79
N ASP A 448 26.92 2.71 -1.55
CA ASP A 448 27.67 3.80 -0.94
C ASP A 448 28.91 4.14 -1.79
N GLY A 449 28.93 5.36 -2.32
CA GLY A 449 30.02 5.88 -3.15
C GLY A 449 29.97 5.58 -4.65
N GLU A 450 28.99 4.80 -5.14
CA GLU A 450 28.83 4.47 -6.57
C GLU A 450 27.54 5.04 -7.18
N GLN A 451 27.45 5.05 -8.51
CA GLN A 451 26.21 5.40 -9.19
C GLN A 451 25.11 4.38 -8.85
N PRO A 452 23.85 4.85 -8.69
CA PRO A 452 22.75 3.97 -8.32
C PRO A 452 22.54 2.89 -9.39
N ALA A 453 22.59 1.62 -8.97
CA ALA A 453 22.45 0.48 -9.86
C ALA A 453 20.98 0.13 -10.06
N ILE A 454 20.62 -0.30 -11.27
CA ILE A 454 19.27 -0.81 -11.57
C ILE A 454 19.11 -2.15 -10.88
N ALA A 455 18.27 -2.18 -9.84
CA ALA A 455 18.03 -3.36 -9.02
C ALA A 455 16.87 -4.20 -9.57
N ALA A 456 15.80 -3.53 -10.00
CA ALA A 456 14.61 -4.19 -10.50
C ALA A 456 13.81 -3.32 -11.48
N VAL A 457 13.00 -3.96 -12.32
CA VAL A 457 12.12 -3.32 -13.30
C VAL A 457 10.71 -3.84 -13.08
N GLY A 458 9.72 -2.98 -13.28
CA GLY A 458 8.34 -3.32 -12.99
C GLY A 458 7.31 -2.40 -13.62
N SER A 459 6.09 -2.50 -13.13
CA SER A 459 4.99 -1.60 -13.43
C SER A 459 4.07 -1.43 -12.23
N LEU A 460 3.38 -0.30 -12.17
CA LEU A 460 2.31 -0.08 -11.19
C LEU A 460 1.13 -1.00 -11.51
N LYS A 461 0.73 -1.81 -10.54
CA LYS A 461 -0.36 -2.79 -10.66
C LYS A 461 -1.69 -2.20 -10.20
N SER A 462 -1.76 -1.77 -8.95
CA SER A 462 -2.97 -1.16 -8.36
C SER A 462 -2.62 -0.32 -7.13
N VAL A 463 -3.60 0.43 -6.63
CA VAL A 463 -3.48 1.32 -5.48
C VAL A 463 -4.60 0.99 -4.51
N ASP A 464 -4.34 0.06 -3.60
CA ASP A 464 -5.36 -0.50 -2.72
C ASP A 464 -4.78 -0.69 -1.30
N PRO A 465 -5.31 0.00 -0.27
CA PRO A 465 -4.83 -0.23 1.11
C PRO A 465 -5.26 -1.59 1.69
N ASP A 466 -6.30 -2.20 1.13
CA ASP A 466 -6.93 -3.42 1.66
C ASP A 466 -6.21 -4.73 1.29
N ARG A 467 -5.12 -4.68 0.50
CA ARG A 467 -4.38 -5.88 0.12
C ARG A 467 -3.63 -6.46 1.33
N ILE A 468 -4.01 -7.66 1.74
CA ILE A 468 -3.44 -8.29 2.95
C ILE A 468 -2.11 -8.99 2.63
N ILE A 469 -1.05 -8.60 3.34
CA ILE A 469 0.27 -9.22 3.28
C ILE A 469 0.58 -9.90 4.61
N LEU A 470 0.79 -11.22 4.58
CA LEU A 470 1.00 -12.04 5.78
C LEU A 470 2.42 -12.60 5.82
N LYS A 471 3.12 -12.35 6.93
CA LYS A 471 4.38 -13.01 7.25
C LYS A 471 4.10 -14.42 7.75
N LYS A 472 4.56 -15.42 7.01
CA LYS A 472 4.54 -16.83 7.45
C LYS A 472 5.79 -17.10 8.30
N ILE A 473 5.63 -17.93 9.32
CA ILE A 473 6.74 -18.51 10.08
C ILE A 473 6.50 -20.02 10.19
N VAL A 474 7.57 -20.80 10.14
CA VAL A 474 7.54 -22.25 10.29
C VAL A 474 8.41 -22.62 11.48
N LEU A 475 7.78 -23.19 12.51
CA LEU A 475 8.49 -23.76 13.65
C LEU A 475 8.86 -25.20 13.32
N THR A 476 10.14 -25.52 13.44
CA THR A 476 10.68 -26.84 13.13
C THR A 476 10.74 -27.70 14.38
N GLY A 477 10.63 -29.02 14.21
CA GLY A 477 10.74 -29.97 15.30
C GLY A 477 11.10 -31.35 14.76
N TYR A 478 11.77 -32.14 15.59
CA TYR A 478 12.30 -33.43 15.20
C TYR A 478 11.51 -34.56 15.85
N PRO A 479 10.91 -35.49 15.07
CA PRO A 479 10.25 -36.66 15.62
C PRO A 479 11.29 -37.62 16.19
N GLN A 480 11.26 -37.87 17.50
CA GLN A 480 12.21 -38.76 18.17
C GLN A 480 11.70 -40.21 18.21
N ARG A 481 10.42 -40.40 18.55
CA ARG A 481 9.78 -41.73 18.61
C ARG A 481 8.54 -41.72 17.75
N VAL A 482 8.45 -42.65 16.82
CA VAL A 482 7.33 -42.76 15.89
C VAL A 482 6.60 -44.08 16.13
N SER A 483 5.29 -43.99 16.26
CA SER A 483 4.33 -45.11 16.30
C SER A 483 3.42 -45.02 15.06
N LYS A 484 2.51 -45.99 14.88
CA LYS A 484 1.66 -46.08 13.67
C LYS A 484 0.84 -44.82 13.40
N LEU A 485 0.27 -44.19 14.44
CA LEU A 485 -0.60 -43.01 14.34
C LEU A 485 -0.20 -41.85 15.28
N LYS A 486 0.93 -41.99 15.99
CA LYS A 486 1.41 -41.02 16.97
C LYS A 486 2.91 -40.86 16.82
N ALA A 487 3.43 -39.65 16.98
CA ALA A 487 4.85 -39.39 17.05
C ALA A 487 5.12 -38.45 18.22
N ILE A 488 6.25 -38.64 18.89
CA ILE A 488 6.75 -37.75 19.93
C ILE A 488 7.77 -36.81 19.28
N VAL A 489 7.53 -35.51 19.35
CA VAL A 489 8.36 -34.48 18.69
C VAL A 489 9.12 -33.68 19.74
N ARG A 490 10.41 -33.44 19.49
CA ARG A 490 11.29 -32.62 20.33
C ARG A 490 11.79 -31.39 19.58
N TYR A 491 12.26 -30.41 20.34
CA TYR A 491 12.89 -29.16 19.87
C TYR A 491 11.98 -28.20 19.11
N MET A 492 10.66 -28.45 19.09
CA MET A 492 9.69 -27.47 18.55
C MET A 492 9.31 -26.41 19.59
N PHE A 493 9.25 -26.79 20.87
CA PHE A 493 8.99 -25.92 22.00
C PHE A 493 9.84 -26.37 23.19
N HIS A 494 10.06 -25.46 24.14
CA HIS A 494 10.83 -25.74 25.36
C HIS A 494 9.97 -25.74 26.62
N ASN A 495 8.79 -25.08 26.58
CA ASN A 495 7.85 -25.01 27.70
C ASN A 495 6.56 -25.79 27.41
N PRO A 496 5.95 -26.43 28.41
CA PRO A 496 4.69 -27.16 28.23
C PRO A 496 3.48 -26.23 28.01
N GLU A 497 3.54 -24.99 28.53
CA GLU A 497 2.50 -24.00 28.31
C GLU A 497 2.41 -23.56 26.84
N ASP A 498 3.56 -23.45 26.18
CA ASP A 498 3.63 -23.08 24.76
C ASP A 498 2.93 -24.15 23.90
N VAL A 499 3.17 -25.42 24.19
CA VAL A 499 2.51 -26.54 23.48
C VAL A 499 0.98 -26.51 23.66
N LYS A 500 0.49 -26.14 24.86
CA LYS A 500 -0.96 -25.99 25.10
C LYS A 500 -1.54 -24.82 24.31
N TRP A 501 -0.83 -23.69 24.24
CA TRP A 501 -1.23 -22.51 23.45
C TRP A 501 -1.35 -22.84 21.95
N PHE A 502 -0.37 -23.55 21.40
CA PHE A 502 -0.35 -23.93 19.98
C PHE A 502 -1.14 -25.22 19.66
N LYS A 503 -1.86 -25.81 20.62
CA LYS A 503 -2.64 -27.04 20.43
C LYS A 503 -3.66 -26.99 19.28
N PRO A 504 -4.35 -25.87 19.01
CA PRO A 504 -5.30 -25.78 17.89
C PRO A 504 -4.64 -25.79 16.50
N VAL A 505 -3.33 -25.54 16.42
CA VAL A 505 -2.60 -25.38 15.15
C VAL A 505 -2.37 -26.75 14.49
N GLU A 506 -2.57 -26.80 13.18
CA GLU A 506 -2.31 -27.99 12.37
C GLU A 506 -0.81 -28.15 12.10
N LEU A 507 -0.30 -29.35 12.36
CA LEU A 507 1.08 -29.74 12.05
C LEU A 507 1.13 -30.45 10.70
N TRP A 508 2.21 -30.23 9.97
CA TRP A 508 2.49 -30.93 8.73
C TRP A 508 3.96 -31.34 8.67
N THR A 509 4.27 -32.40 7.92
CA THR A 509 5.64 -32.86 7.69
C THR A 509 6.09 -32.56 6.27
N LYS A 510 7.40 -32.45 6.03
CA LYS A 510 7.98 -32.28 4.67
C LYS A 510 7.54 -33.38 3.69
N HIS A 511 7.13 -34.55 4.20
CA HIS A 511 6.60 -35.68 3.42
C HIS A 511 5.06 -35.67 3.27
N GLY A 512 4.39 -34.56 3.56
CA GLY A 512 2.96 -34.36 3.29
C GLY A 512 1.99 -35.00 4.30
N ARG A 513 2.46 -35.48 5.45
CA ARG A 513 1.56 -35.95 6.52
C ARG A 513 1.04 -34.77 7.31
N ARG A 514 -0.21 -34.85 7.79
CA ARG A 514 -0.87 -33.82 8.59
C ARG A 514 -1.33 -34.39 9.93
N GLY A 515 -1.33 -33.57 10.96
CA GLY A 515 -1.68 -33.97 12.31
C GLY A 515 -1.95 -32.78 13.23
N ARG A 516 -2.26 -33.07 14.49
CA ARG A 516 -2.48 -32.08 15.55
C ARG A 516 -1.79 -32.52 16.82
N ILE A 517 -1.42 -31.54 17.64
CA ILE A 517 -0.86 -31.78 18.98
C ILE A 517 -1.94 -32.40 19.86
N LYS A 518 -1.60 -33.49 20.55
CA LYS A 518 -2.52 -34.13 21.51
C LYS A 518 -2.29 -33.56 22.91
N GLU A 519 -1.12 -33.85 23.47
CA GLU A 519 -0.78 -33.57 24.87
C GLU A 519 0.73 -33.33 24.99
N THR A 520 1.14 -32.59 26.01
CA THR A 520 2.54 -32.42 26.37
C THR A 520 3.07 -33.63 27.11
N VAL A 521 4.30 -34.04 26.80
CA VAL A 521 5.01 -35.09 27.53
C VAL A 521 6.13 -34.47 28.38
N GLY A 522 5.91 -34.38 29.69
CA GLY A 522 6.92 -33.85 30.62
C GLY A 522 7.04 -32.32 30.63
N THR A 523 8.16 -31.83 31.15
CA THR A 523 8.39 -30.40 31.46
C THR A 523 9.18 -29.63 30.40
N HIS A 524 9.79 -30.32 29.43
CA HIS A 524 10.70 -29.71 28.43
C HIS A 524 10.05 -29.45 27.07
N GLY A 525 8.73 -29.18 27.03
CA GLY A 525 8.03 -28.81 25.78
C GLY A 525 7.94 -29.91 24.72
N VAL A 526 8.11 -31.18 25.11
CA VAL A 526 7.93 -32.34 24.22
C VAL A 526 6.45 -32.57 23.97
N LEU A 527 6.05 -32.90 22.74
CA LEU A 527 4.65 -33.01 22.28
C LEU A 527 4.33 -34.30 21.54
#